data_AF-A0AAF0XV89-F1
#
_entry.id   AF-A0AAF0XV89-F1
#
_cell.length_a   1.000
_cell.length_b   1.000
_cell.length_c   1.000
_cell.angle_alpha   90.00
_cell.angle_beta   90.00
_cell.angle_gamma   90.00
#
_symmetry.space_group_name_H-M   'P 1'
#
loop_
_entity.id
_entity.type
_entity.pdbx_description
1 polymer ?
#
loop_
_entity_poly.entity_id
_entity_poly.type
_entity_poly.pdbx_seq_one_letter_code
_entity_poly.pdbx_strand_id
1 'polypeptide(L)'
;MVGELTKEQRDWVTRAGFALLLDFELDILPTKIAYNVLQIFDHHSISLKLKDGDINITSKDVYDVLGLPNGGHPIILASPGKYSQRIKDWHAQFTLSDQITTQMIVQVMKNQEVNDNFKLNFLLVMSNVLIGTKGASYVDKQLLQLDDNLDNLKKYNWADFLLGYLVRSRYDCRRGG
;
A
#
# COMPACT_ATOMS: atom_id res chain seq x y z
N MET A 1 -1.91 -13.69 -5.04
CA MET A 1 -2.17 -12.38 -5.70
C MET A 1 -1.29 -12.19 -6.92
N VAL A 2 0.03 -12.34 -6.81
CA VAL A 2 0.92 -12.12 -7.96
C VAL A 2 0.92 -13.26 -8.98
N GLY A 3 0.84 -14.52 -8.51
CA GLY A 3 0.88 -15.70 -9.38
C GLY A 3 -0.21 -15.74 -10.46
N GLU A 4 -1.30 -14.99 -10.28
CA GLU A 4 -2.46 -14.98 -11.16
C GLU A 4 -2.52 -13.77 -12.11
N LEU A 5 -1.51 -12.89 -12.08
CA LEU A 5 -1.45 -11.75 -12.99
C LEU A 5 -1.05 -12.18 -14.40
N THR A 6 -1.73 -11.63 -15.41
CA THR A 6 -1.35 -11.81 -16.82
C THR A 6 0.01 -11.18 -17.10
N LYS A 7 0.64 -11.54 -18.23
CA LYS A 7 1.92 -10.95 -18.64
C LYS A 7 1.83 -9.42 -18.73
N GLU A 8 0.78 -8.90 -19.36
CA GLU A 8 0.58 -7.46 -19.52
C GLU A 8 0.44 -6.74 -18.17
N GLN A 9 -0.30 -7.33 -17.24
CA GLN A 9 -0.45 -6.81 -15.88
C GLN A 9 0.91 -6.77 -15.16
N ARG A 10 1.72 -7.83 -15.26
CA ARG A 10 3.08 -7.88 -14.68
C ARG A 10 4.01 -6.84 -15.30
N ASP A 11 3.94 -6.65 -16.62
CA ASP A 11 4.74 -5.65 -17.34
C ASP A 11 4.38 -4.23 -16.89
N TRP A 12 3.10 -3.94 -16.63
CA TRP A 12 2.70 -2.66 -16.03
C TRP A 12 3.20 -2.50 -14.59
N VAL A 13 3.00 -3.50 -13.72
CA VAL A 13 3.47 -3.45 -12.31
C VAL A 13 4.97 -3.17 -12.25
N THR A 14 5.74 -3.80 -13.14
CA THR A 14 7.18 -3.57 -13.29
C THR A 14 7.49 -2.13 -13.70
N ARG A 15 6.84 -1.61 -14.74
CA ARG A 15 7.04 -0.22 -15.21
C ARG A 15 6.61 0.83 -14.19
N ALA A 16 5.58 0.52 -13.40
CA ALA A 16 5.08 1.37 -12.31
C ALA A 16 6.07 1.44 -11.13
N GLY A 17 7.07 0.56 -11.07
CA GLY A 17 8.14 0.56 -10.06
C GLY A 17 7.95 -0.48 -8.96
N PHE A 18 6.98 -1.37 -9.07
CA PHE A 18 6.63 -2.36 -8.05
C PHE A 18 7.06 -3.78 -8.42
N ALA A 19 8.09 -3.92 -9.27
CA ALA A 19 8.55 -5.21 -9.78
C ALA A 19 8.88 -6.21 -8.66
N LEU A 20 9.56 -5.75 -7.62
CA LEU A 20 9.96 -6.59 -6.48
C LEU A 20 8.78 -7.11 -5.65
N LEU A 21 7.62 -6.43 -5.68
CA LEU A 21 6.40 -6.97 -5.09
C LEU A 21 5.89 -8.20 -5.84
N LEU A 22 6.31 -8.40 -7.09
CA LEU A 22 5.90 -9.57 -7.85
C LEU A 22 6.55 -10.86 -7.32
N ASP A 23 7.75 -10.73 -6.75
CA ASP A 23 8.52 -11.86 -6.20
C ASP A 23 8.41 -11.92 -4.68
N PHE A 24 7.59 -11.05 -4.08
CA PHE A 24 7.40 -11.00 -2.64
C PHE A 24 6.53 -12.17 -2.16
N GLU A 25 7.15 -13.09 -1.45
CA GLU A 25 6.47 -14.19 -0.76
C GLU A 25 6.62 -14.02 0.76
N LEU A 26 5.48 -13.98 1.47
CA LEU A 26 5.45 -14.02 2.92
C LEU A 26 5.00 -15.42 3.35
N ASP A 27 5.98 -16.29 3.64
CA ASP A 27 5.71 -17.70 3.88
C ASP A 27 5.04 -17.92 5.25
N ILE A 28 5.73 -17.60 6.34
CA ILE A 28 5.17 -17.61 7.70
C ILE A 28 5.82 -16.49 8.51
N LEU A 29 5.02 -15.56 9.04
CA LEU A 29 5.47 -14.56 10.01
C LEU A 29 5.22 -15.09 11.43
N PRO A 30 6.25 -15.41 12.23
CA PRO A 30 6.03 -15.88 13.59
C PRO A 30 5.43 -14.76 14.46
N THR A 31 4.22 -14.96 14.98
CA THR A 31 3.47 -13.94 15.74
C THR A 31 4.28 -13.33 16.89
N LYS A 32 5.10 -14.15 17.56
CA LYS A 32 5.95 -13.69 18.66
C LYS A 32 7.05 -12.72 18.20
N ILE A 33 7.62 -12.95 17.01
CA ILE A 33 8.63 -12.05 16.44
C ILE A 33 7.96 -10.73 16.05
N ALA A 34 6.85 -10.79 15.32
CA ALA A 34 6.09 -9.60 14.95
C ALA A 34 5.69 -8.76 16.17
N TYR A 35 5.19 -9.42 17.22
CA TYR A 35 4.86 -8.76 18.48
C TYR A 35 6.09 -8.12 19.15
N ASN A 36 7.21 -8.85 19.26
CA ASN A 36 8.42 -8.32 19.89
C ASN A 36 8.99 -7.12 19.12
N VAL A 37 9.04 -7.19 17.79
CA VAL A 37 9.44 -6.09 16.91
C VAL A 37 8.54 -4.88 17.13
N LEU A 38 7.22 -5.09 17.21
CA LEU A 38 6.29 -4.03 17.55
C LEU A 38 6.56 -3.46 18.94
N GLN A 39 6.88 -4.24 19.97
CA GLN A 39 7.14 -3.68 21.31
C GLN A 39 8.35 -2.74 21.35
N ILE A 40 9.38 -3.04 20.57
CA ILE A 40 10.62 -2.25 20.53
C ILE A 40 10.60 -1.11 19.51
N PHE A 41 9.59 -1.05 18.62
CA PHE A 41 9.46 0.03 17.65
C PHE A 41 9.00 1.35 18.29
N ASP A 42 9.85 2.37 18.20
CA ASP A 42 9.54 3.75 18.54
C ASP A 42 9.14 4.55 17.29
N HIS A 43 7.91 5.04 17.31
CA HIS A 43 7.33 5.80 16.21
C HIS A 43 7.79 7.26 16.15
N HIS A 44 8.33 7.84 17.24
CA HIS A 44 8.84 9.21 17.21
C HIS A 44 10.13 9.30 16.41
N SER A 45 11.02 8.33 16.63
CA SER A 45 12.32 8.25 15.95
C SER A 45 12.33 7.32 14.73
N ILE A 46 11.22 6.62 14.46
CA ILE A 46 11.10 5.61 13.39
C ILE A 46 12.26 4.60 13.51
N SER A 47 12.42 4.00 14.70
CA SER A 47 13.53 3.10 15.00
C SER A 47 13.12 1.92 15.87
N LEU A 48 13.88 0.83 15.80
CA LEU A 48 13.80 -0.30 16.71
C LEU A 48 14.79 -0.10 17.86
N LYS A 49 14.27 0.02 19.08
CA LYS A 49 15.05 0.22 20.31
C LYS A 49 15.54 -1.13 20.85
N LEU A 50 16.80 -1.47 20.57
CA LEU A 50 17.44 -2.66 21.11
C LEU A 50 18.26 -2.29 22.35
N LYS A 51 18.65 -3.30 23.14
CA LYS A 51 19.47 -3.08 24.34
C LYS A 51 20.85 -2.50 24.01
N ASP A 52 21.41 -2.91 22.87
CA ASP A 52 22.78 -2.59 22.47
C ASP A 52 22.85 -1.48 21.40
N GLY A 53 21.74 -0.80 21.12
CA GLY A 53 21.68 0.30 20.17
C GLY A 53 20.33 0.42 19.44
N ASP A 54 20.20 1.49 18.66
CA ASP A 54 18.98 1.76 17.90
C ASP A 54 19.19 1.44 16.42
N ILE A 55 18.20 0.78 15.81
CA ILE A 55 18.16 0.58 14.35
C ILE A 55 17.13 1.55 13.77
N ASN A 56 17.60 2.59 13.09
CA ASN A 56 16.72 3.52 12.38
C ASN A 56 16.19 2.88 11.11
N ILE A 57 14.89 2.99 10.86
CA ILE A 57 14.26 2.52 9.63
C ILE A 57 14.12 3.72 8.70
N THR A 58 14.75 3.63 7.53
CA THR A 58 14.74 4.66 6.50
C THR A 58 13.90 4.24 5.30
N SER A 59 13.56 5.20 4.43
CA SER A 59 12.86 4.92 3.17
C SER A 59 13.70 4.02 2.24
N LYS A 60 15.02 4.04 2.37
CA LYS A 60 15.92 3.12 1.67
C LYS A 60 15.73 1.68 2.15
N ASP A 61 15.63 1.46 3.47
CA ASP A 61 15.39 0.11 4.02
C ASP A 61 14.04 -0.45 3.55
N VAL A 62 13.01 0.40 3.46
CA VAL A 62 11.69 0.03 2.93
C VAL A 62 11.77 -0.35 1.45
N TYR A 63 12.53 0.39 0.64
CA TYR A 63 12.78 0.03 -0.76
C TYR A 63 13.56 -1.29 -0.87
N ASP A 64 14.62 -1.47 -0.08
CA ASP A 64 15.47 -2.66 -0.15
C ASP A 64 14.72 -3.94 0.29
N VAL A 65 13.75 -3.82 1.22
CA VAL A 65 12.97 -4.97 1.75
C VAL A 65 11.66 -5.22 0.99
N LEU A 66 10.87 -4.17 0.72
CA LEU A 66 9.55 -4.29 0.10
C LEU A 66 9.54 -3.89 -1.37
N GLY A 67 10.60 -3.26 -1.87
CA GLY A 67 10.67 -2.78 -3.25
C GLY A 67 9.74 -1.62 -3.57
N LEU A 68 9.23 -0.92 -2.55
CA LEU A 68 8.38 0.25 -2.75
C LEU A 68 9.22 1.42 -3.24
N PRO A 69 8.87 2.08 -4.37
CA PRO A 69 9.69 3.15 -4.93
C PRO A 69 9.96 4.26 -3.91
N ASN A 70 11.24 4.62 -3.77
CA ASN A 70 11.70 5.78 -3.02
C ASN A 70 11.95 6.95 -3.99
N GLY A 71 10.90 7.35 -4.71
CA GLY A 71 10.98 8.47 -5.64
C GLY A 71 11.04 9.81 -4.90
N GLY A 72 11.66 10.84 -5.51
CA GLY A 72 11.88 12.14 -4.85
C GLY A 72 10.64 13.02 -4.64
N HIS A 73 9.43 12.54 -4.94
CA HIS A 73 8.20 13.34 -4.83
C HIS A 73 7.25 12.76 -3.77
N PRO A 74 6.65 13.58 -2.89
CA PRO A 74 5.61 13.10 -1.99
C PRO A 74 4.36 12.70 -2.79
N ILE A 75 3.63 11.69 -2.30
CA ILE A 75 2.32 11.34 -2.86
C ILE A 75 1.34 12.47 -2.56
N ILE A 76 0.68 12.97 -3.60
CA ILE A 76 -0.31 14.05 -3.51
C ILE A 76 -1.69 13.45 -3.78
N LEU A 77 -2.62 13.71 -2.86
CA LEU A 77 -4.04 13.41 -3.05
C LEU A 77 -4.76 14.70 -3.45
N ALA A 78 -5.59 14.59 -4.47
CA ALA A 78 -6.38 15.70 -4.95
C ALA A 78 -7.45 16.12 -3.93
N SER A 79 -7.92 17.36 -4.09
CA SER A 79 -9.09 17.83 -3.38
C SER A 79 -10.34 17.01 -3.73
N PRO A 80 -11.28 16.84 -2.77
CA PRO A 80 -12.53 16.14 -3.01
C PRO A 80 -13.24 16.62 -4.28
N GLY A 81 -13.70 15.68 -5.10
CA GLY A 81 -14.48 15.95 -6.31
C GLY A 81 -13.68 16.04 -7.62
N LYS A 82 -12.37 16.34 -7.59
CA LYS A 82 -11.52 16.41 -8.80
C LYS A 82 -11.58 15.12 -9.64
N TYR A 83 -11.55 13.98 -8.96
CA TYR A 83 -11.60 12.64 -9.57
C TYR A 83 -12.95 11.96 -9.40
N SER A 84 -14.05 12.72 -9.33
CA SER A 84 -15.40 12.16 -9.13
C SER A 84 -15.80 11.12 -10.19
N GLN A 85 -15.45 11.33 -11.46
CA GLN A 85 -15.73 10.36 -12.52
C GLN A 85 -14.91 9.07 -12.36
N ARG A 86 -13.59 9.18 -12.13
CA ARG A 86 -12.72 8.03 -11.82
C ARG A 86 -13.26 7.22 -10.65
N ILE A 87 -13.71 7.89 -9.58
CA ILE A 87 -14.28 7.23 -8.40
C ILE A 87 -15.58 6.50 -8.78
N LYS A 88 -16.47 7.12 -9.56
CA LYS A 88 -17.70 6.49 -10.06
C LYS A 88 -17.41 5.26 -10.93
N ASP A 89 -16.49 5.39 -11.88
CA ASP A 89 -16.07 4.31 -12.79
C ASP A 89 -15.43 3.15 -12.04
N TRP A 90 -14.66 3.46 -10.99
CA TRP A 90 -14.08 2.47 -10.12
C TRP A 90 -15.15 1.73 -9.31
N HIS A 91 -16.13 2.44 -8.76
CA HIS A 91 -17.25 1.84 -8.02
C HIS A 91 -18.14 0.96 -8.89
N ALA A 92 -18.29 1.29 -10.19
CA ALA A 92 -19.12 0.52 -11.12
C ALA A 92 -18.65 -0.94 -11.33
N GLN A 93 -17.43 -1.27 -10.90
CA GLN A 93 -16.91 -2.64 -10.90
C GLN A 93 -17.57 -3.55 -9.84
N PHE A 94 -18.24 -2.96 -8.84
CA PHE A 94 -18.74 -3.68 -7.67
C PHE A 94 -20.25 -3.50 -7.53
N THR A 95 -20.94 -4.57 -7.15
CA THR A 95 -22.38 -4.55 -6.87
C THR A 95 -22.73 -3.86 -5.55
N LEU A 96 -21.77 -3.78 -4.63
CA LEU A 96 -21.89 -3.11 -3.32
C LEU A 96 -20.95 -1.90 -3.29
N SER A 97 -21.49 -0.69 -3.16
CA SER A 97 -20.71 0.55 -3.27
C SER A 97 -19.76 0.78 -2.07
N ASP A 98 -20.21 0.46 -0.86
CA ASP A 98 -19.51 0.93 0.34
C ASP A 98 -18.69 -0.15 1.03
N GLN A 99 -19.08 -1.41 0.89
CA GLN A 99 -18.52 -2.57 1.59
C GLN A 99 -17.51 -3.36 0.75
N ILE A 100 -16.58 -2.68 0.10
CA ILE A 100 -15.62 -3.29 -0.81
C ILE A 100 -14.44 -3.85 -0.01
N THR A 101 -14.18 -5.15 -0.12
CA THR A 101 -13.05 -5.84 0.53
C THR A 101 -11.89 -6.03 -0.43
N THR A 102 -10.68 -6.22 0.10
CA THR A 102 -9.48 -6.54 -0.70
C THR A 102 -9.71 -7.79 -1.56
N GLN A 103 -10.43 -8.79 -1.03
CA GLN A 103 -10.73 -10.01 -1.77
C GLN A 103 -11.64 -9.75 -2.98
N MET A 104 -12.65 -8.88 -2.85
CA MET A 104 -13.50 -8.49 -3.98
C MET A 104 -12.68 -7.82 -5.10
N ILE A 105 -11.76 -6.91 -4.72
CA ILE A 105 -10.87 -6.25 -5.69
C ILE A 105 -9.99 -7.28 -6.42
N VAL A 106 -9.36 -8.19 -5.68
CA VAL A 106 -8.52 -9.24 -6.26
C VAL A 106 -9.30 -10.10 -7.25
N GLN A 107 -10.56 -10.45 -6.95
CA GLN A 107 -11.38 -11.25 -7.88
C GLN A 107 -11.68 -10.51 -9.19
N VAL A 108 -11.96 -9.21 -9.13
CA VAL A 108 -12.17 -8.39 -10.34
C VAL A 108 -10.87 -8.27 -11.15
N MET A 109 -9.73 -8.06 -10.49
CA MET A 109 -8.44 -7.88 -11.15
C MET A 109 -7.98 -9.07 -12.00
N LYS A 110 -8.30 -10.31 -11.59
CA LYS A 110 -7.79 -11.54 -12.25
C LYS A 110 -8.09 -11.57 -13.75
N ASN A 111 -9.25 -11.05 -14.16
CA ASN A 111 -9.70 -11.07 -15.56
C ASN A 111 -9.76 -9.67 -16.18
N GLN A 112 -9.13 -8.68 -15.54
CA GLN A 112 -9.21 -7.28 -15.96
C GLN A 112 -8.06 -6.91 -16.88
N GLU A 113 -8.36 -6.22 -17.98
CA GLU A 113 -7.34 -5.59 -18.82
C GLU A 113 -6.59 -4.48 -18.06
N VAL A 114 -5.39 -4.13 -18.51
CA VAL A 114 -4.58 -3.07 -17.89
C VAL A 114 -5.13 -1.68 -18.23
N ASN A 115 -6.23 -1.32 -17.58
CA ASN A 115 -6.86 -0.01 -17.63
C ASN A 115 -6.74 0.72 -16.28
N ASP A 116 -7.23 1.95 -16.19
CA ASP A 116 -7.15 2.75 -14.96
C ASP A 116 -7.77 2.05 -13.75
N ASN A 117 -8.85 1.28 -13.95
CA ASN A 117 -9.47 0.52 -12.88
C ASN A 117 -8.55 -0.60 -12.37
N PHE A 118 -7.88 -1.34 -13.25
CA PHE A 118 -6.86 -2.32 -12.85
C PHE A 118 -5.73 -1.66 -12.06
N LYS A 119 -5.21 -0.51 -12.54
CA LYS A 119 -4.12 0.21 -11.88
C LYS A 119 -4.51 0.68 -10.48
N LEU A 120 -5.72 1.23 -10.33
CA LEU A 120 -6.26 1.64 -9.02
C LEU A 120 -6.51 0.44 -8.12
N ASN A 121 -7.07 -0.64 -8.65
CA ASN A 121 -7.29 -1.88 -7.91
C ASN A 121 -5.97 -2.42 -7.33
N PHE A 122 -4.90 -2.46 -8.14
CA PHE A 122 -3.57 -2.85 -7.69
C PHE A 122 -3.07 -1.95 -6.55
N LEU A 123 -3.15 -0.62 -6.72
CA LEU A 123 -2.71 0.35 -5.71
C LEU A 123 -3.47 0.19 -4.38
N LEU A 124 -4.78 0.01 -4.44
CA LEU A 124 -5.60 -0.20 -3.25
C LEU A 124 -5.22 -1.50 -2.58
N VAL A 125 -5.13 -2.61 -3.30
CA VAL A 125 -4.76 -3.90 -2.69
C VAL A 125 -3.36 -3.82 -2.07
N MET A 126 -2.38 -3.29 -2.79
CA MET A 126 -1.01 -3.09 -2.28
C MET A 126 -1.00 -2.26 -1.00
N SER A 127 -1.68 -1.12 -1.00
CA SER A 127 -1.75 -0.25 0.19
C SER A 127 -2.46 -0.93 1.37
N ASN A 128 -3.55 -1.64 1.11
CA ASN A 128 -4.31 -2.31 2.16
C ASN A 128 -3.51 -3.47 2.79
N VAL A 129 -2.68 -4.16 1.99
CA VAL A 129 -1.85 -5.28 2.46
C VAL A 129 -0.58 -4.81 3.16
N LEU A 130 0.13 -3.81 2.62
CA LEU A 130 1.47 -3.44 3.09
C LEU A 130 1.50 -2.25 4.04
N ILE A 131 0.58 -1.29 3.87
CA ILE A 131 0.60 -0.02 4.61
C ILE A 131 -0.40 -0.06 5.78
N GLY A 132 -1.47 -0.86 5.62
CA GLY A 132 -2.44 -1.17 6.66
C GLY A 132 -3.75 -0.41 6.49
N THR A 133 -4.82 -1.00 7.03
CA THR A 133 -6.14 -0.39 7.10
C THR A 133 -6.47 0.01 8.52
N LYS A 134 -7.30 1.06 8.66
CA LYS A 134 -7.90 1.43 9.95
C LYS A 134 -8.93 0.38 10.36
N GLY A 135 -8.51 -0.74 10.95
CA GLY A 135 -9.35 -1.68 11.72
C GLY A 135 -10.65 -2.19 11.07
N ALA A 136 -10.90 -1.88 9.80
CA ALA A 136 -12.15 -2.11 9.10
C ALA A 136 -11.95 -3.27 8.13
N SER A 137 -13.00 -4.07 7.98
CA SER A 137 -13.12 -5.14 6.98
C SER A 137 -13.06 -4.64 5.53
N TYR A 138 -13.07 -3.32 5.31
CA TYR A 138 -13.19 -2.67 4.00
C TYR A 138 -11.94 -1.89 3.61
N VAL A 139 -11.76 -1.70 2.31
CA VAL A 139 -10.57 -1.04 1.78
C VAL A 139 -10.53 0.46 2.05
N ASP A 140 -9.35 0.99 2.38
CA ASP A 140 -9.11 2.44 2.34
C ASP A 140 -9.05 2.90 0.88
N LYS A 141 -9.94 3.82 0.49
CA LYS A 141 -10.16 4.31 -0.89
C LYS A 141 -9.39 5.61 -1.20
N GLN A 142 -8.55 6.12 -0.30
CA GLN A 142 -7.86 7.42 -0.48
C GLN A 142 -7.06 7.52 -1.78
N LEU A 143 -6.45 6.42 -2.23
CA LEU A 143 -5.60 6.39 -3.44
C LEU A 143 -6.40 6.53 -4.74
N LEU A 144 -7.73 6.45 -4.69
CA LEU A 144 -8.57 6.84 -5.83
C LEU A 144 -8.38 8.32 -6.19
N GLN A 145 -7.98 9.14 -5.21
CA GLN A 145 -7.71 10.56 -5.38
C GLN A 145 -6.23 10.87 -5.70
N LEU A 146 -5.40 9.88 -6.01
CA LEU A 146 -4.01 10.12 -6.42
C LEU A 146 -3.96 11.12 -7.57
N ASP A 147 -3.29 12.26 -7.35
CA ASP A 147 -3.30 13.40 -8.25
C ASP A 147 -2.24 13.31 -9.36
N ASP A 148 -2.31 12.22 -10.13
CA ASP A 148 -1.45 12.02 -11.30
C ASP A 148 -2.01 10.97 -12.25
N ASN A 149 -1.30 10.82 -13.37
CA ASN A 149 -1.37 9.66 -14.24
C ASN A 149 -0.82 8.41 -13.53
N LEU A 150 -1.59 7.32 -13.62
CA LEU A 150 -1.30 6.03 -13.00
C LEU A 150 -0.12 5.27 -13.64
N ASP A 151 0.52 5.82 -14.68
CA ASP A 151 1.76 5.31 -15.27
C ASP A 151 3.01 6.03 -14.75
N ASN A 152 2.86 7.11 -13.98
CA ASN A 152 3.96 7.92 -13.43
C ASN A 152 4.26 7.60 -11.96
N LEU A 153 3.93 6.40 -11.49
CA LEU A 153 3.94 6.07 -10.06
C LEU A 153 5.35 5.97 -9.46
N LYS A 154 6.34 5.59 -10.26
CA LYS A 154 7.73 5.39 -9.81
C LYS A 154 8.43 6.64 -9.28
N LYS A 155 7.95 7.84 -9.64
CA LYS A 155 8.57 9.11 -9.21
C LYS A 155 8.22 9.50 -7.78
N TYR A 156 7.24 8.82 -7.18
CA TYR A 156 6.74 9.10 -5.84
C TYR A 156 7.44 8.29 -4.77
N ASN A 157 7.47 8.85 -3.55
CA ASN A 157 8.02 8.20 -2.37
C ASN A 157 6.97 7.33 -1.67
N TRP A 158 6.78 6.11 -2.18
CA TRP A 158 5.89 5.12 -1.57
C TRP A 158 6.45 4.59 -0.25
N ALA A 159 7.78 4.55 -0.11
CA ALA A 159 8.45 4.17 1.12
C ALA A 159 8.12 5.16 2.25
N ASP A 160 8.27 6.47 2.03
CA ASP A 160 7.89 7.49 3.02
C ASP A 160 6.39 7.48 3.32
N PHE A 161 5.57 7.24 2.30
CA PHE A 161 4.12 7.13 2.49
C PHE A 161 3.79 5.99 3.48
N LEU A 162 4.43 4.82 3.34
CA LEU A 162 4.29 3.70 4.29
C LEU A 162 4.77 4.08 5.68
N LEU A 163 5.96 4.69 5.81
CA LEU A 163 6.51 5.08 7.11
C LEU A 163 5.60 6.08 7.83
N GLY A 164 5.04 7.05 7.10
CA GLY A 164 4.06 8.00 7.65
C GLY A 164 2.82 7.31 8.23
N TYR A 165 2.38 6.21 7.63
CA TYR A 165 1.29 5.37 8.15
C TYR A 165 1.67 4.60 9.42
N LEU A 166 2.88 4.05 9.48
CA LEU A 166 3.39 3.37 10.68
C LEU A 166 3.45 4.32 11.88
N VAL A 167 3.85 5.57 11.65
CA VAL A 167 3.88 6.60 12.72
C VAL A 167 2.48 6.90 13.22
N ARG A 168 1.52 7.11 12.33
CA ARG A 168 0.12 7.44 12.68
C ARG A 168 -0.61 6.29 13.36
N SER A 169 -0.45 5.05 12.89
CA SER A 169 -1.15 3.89 13.46
C SER A 169 -0.75 3.61 14.92
N ARG A 170 0.52 3.85 15.27
CA ARG A 170 1.02 3.70 16.65
C ARG A 170 0.53 4.80 17.58
N TYR A 171 0.33 6.01 17.06
CA TYR A 171 -0.32 7.10 17.79
C TYR A 171 -1.77 6.74 18.15
N ASP A 172 -2.53 6.20 17.20
CA ASP A 172 -3.93 5.80 17.41
C ASP A 172 -4.07 4.61 18.38
N CYS A 173 -3.17 3.62 18.30
CA CYS A 173 -3.18 2.44 19.16
C CYS A 173 -2.95 2.77 20.66
N ARG A 174 -2.18 3.83 20.97
CA ARG A 174 -1.93 4.26 22.36
C ARG A 174 -3.08 5.04 23.00
N ARG A 175 -4.06 5.55 22.23
CA ARG A 175 -5.23 6.28 22.76
C ARG A 175 -6.45 5.38 23.02
N GLY A 176 -6.43 4.15 22.50
CA GLY A 176 -7.52 3.17 22.65
C GLY A 176 -7.27 2.08 23.71
N GLY A 177 -6.23 2.23 24.54
CA GLY A 177 -5.88 1.31 25.63
C GLY A 177 -6.05 1.93 27.00
#